data_AF-A0A5E4TE47-F1
#
_entry.id   AF-A0A5E4TE47-F1
#
_cell.length_a   1.000
_cell.length_b   1.000
_cell.length_c   1.000
_cell.angle_alpha   90.00
_cell.angle_beta   90.00
_cell.angle_gamma   90.00
#
_symmetry.space_group_name_H-M   'P 1'
#
loop_
_entity.id
_entity.type
_entity.pdbx_description
1 polymer ?
#
loop_
_entity_poly.entity_id
_entity_poly.type
_entity_poly.pdbx_seq_one_letter_code
_entity_poly.pdbx_strand_id
1 'polypeptide(L)'
;MQNHSMTAKRPFRPGSRTNDPRPAQASAPPAAANDRAPESRYATDDAKWAAVAARDKQADGAFFYAVRTTGVYCRPSCGARLARRENVTFHTDSATAERAGFRPCKRCHPEQDAPGAGHARHTALVTAACRQIETAEVPPRLDALAAEAGLSPHYFHRLFRAVTGVTPRAYANAHRAERVRDALPAAASVTSAFYDAGFNSNGRFYASADALLGMKPAAFRAGGQAESIRFAVAQCSLGALLVAATSRGLCAVSLGDDPETLVKALQDRFPNAELVGADAEFERWVAQVVGFVESPRVGLSLPLDVRGTAFQQRVWQALRDVPAGMTASYTQIAERIGAPRAVRAVAQACASNPLAVVIPCHRIVRNDGALSGYRWGVERKRALLAQEGSEGDECGEGGDVTPQVTR
;
A
#
# COMPACT_ATOMS: atom_id res chain seq x y z
N MET A 1 -60.15 -40.58 -9.18
CA MET A 1 -60.37 -39.92 -10.49
C MET A 1 -59.36 -40.51 -11.47
N GLN A 2 -59.83 -41.48 -12.26
CA GLN A 2 -59.09 -42.23 -13.28
C GLN A 2 -59.49 -41.74 -14.69
N ASN A 3 -58.59 -41.95 -15.65
CA ASN A 3 -58.75 -42.17 -17.10
C ASN A 3 -57.84 -41.22 -17.92
N HIS A 4 -56.71 -41.69 -18.48
CA HIS A 4 -56.57 -42.51 -19.70
C HIS A 4 -57.27 -41.93 -20.94
N SER A 5 -56.46 -41.49 -21.92
CA SER A 5 -56.75 -41.74 -23.33
C SER A 5 -55.45 -41.72 -24.16
N MET A 6 -55.07 -42.90 -24.64
CA MET A 6 -54.22 -43.13 -25.82
C MET A 6 -55.01 -42.66 -27.07
N THR A 7 -54.45 -42.27 -28.22
CA THR A 7 -53.82 -43.18 -29.19
C THR A 7 -53.41 -42.40 -30.45
N ALA A 8 -52.34 -42.89 -31.09
CA ALA A 8 -51.69 -42.50 -32.33
C ALA A 8 -52.57 -42.30 -33.59
N LYS A 9 -52.04 -41.53 -34.56
CA LYS A 9 -51.99 -41.87 -36.01
C LYS A 9 -51.16 -40.87 -36.84
N ARG A 10 -50.00 -41.33 -37.34
CA ARG A 10 -49.47 -41.00 -38.70
C ARG A 10 -50.24 -41.86 -39.73
N PRO A 11 -50.10 -41.73 -41.07
CA PRO A 11 -49.14 -40.96 -41.90
C PRO A 11 -49.79 -40.21 -43.09
N PHE A 12 -49.04 -39.38 -43.84
CA PHE A 12 -49.12 -39.29 -45.31
C PHE A 12 -48.00 -38.39 -45.89
N ARG A 13 -47.30 -38.90 -46.90
CA ARG A 13 -46.47 -38.23 -47.94
C ARG A 13 -46.88 -38.95 -49.24
N PRO A 14 -46.88 -38.33 -50.46
CA PRO A 14 -45.65 -37.80 -51.08
C PRO A 14 -45.81 -36.68 -52.16
N GLY A 15 -44.66 -36.20 -52.67
CA GLY A 15 -44.48 -35.55 -53.99
C GLY A 15 -44.73 -34.03 -54.01
N SER A 16 -44.00 -33.18 -54.74
CA SER A 16 -42.92 -33.36 -55.71
C SER A 16 -42.26 -32.00 -56.00
N ARG A 17 -40.93 -32.05 -56.15
CA ARG A 17 -39.97 -31.15 -56.82
C ARG A 17 -40.55 -30.03 -57.71
N THR A 18 -40.03 -28.82 -57.56
CA THR A 18 -39.29 -28.09 -58.62
C THR A 18 -38.22 -27.21 -57.99
N ASN A 19 -37.00 -27.35 -58.50
CA ASN A 19 -35.82 -26.53 -58.21
C ASN A 19 -35.91 -25.22 -58.99
N ASP A 20 -35.56 -24.10 -58.37
CA ASP A 20 -35.02 -22.95 -59.10
C ASP A 20 -33.88 -22.31 -58.25
N PRO A 21 -32.73 -21.93 -58.86
CA PRO A 21 -31.51 -21.62 -58.14
C PRO A 21 -31.44 -20.14 -57.73
N ARG A 22 -31.18 -19.86 -56.45
CA ARG A 22 -30.79 -18.52 -55.98
C ARG A 22 -29.29 -18.29 -56.23
N PRO A 23 -28.89 -17.10 -56.71
CA PRO A 23 -27.50 -16.80 -57.03
C PRO A 23 -26.65 -16.60 -55.77
N ALA A 24 -25.38 -17.02 -55.88
CA ALA A 24 -24.35 -16.93 -54.87
C ALA A 24 -24.10 -15.46 -54.45
N GLN A 25 -24.13 -15.23 -53.14
CA GLN A 25 -23.62 -13.98 -52.55
C GLN A 25 -22.10 -13.97 -52.68
N ALA A 26 -21.60 -12.98 -53.43
CA ALA A 26 -20.19 -12.69 -53.57
C ALA A 26 -19.57 -12.36 -52.20
N SER A 27 -18.54 -13.11 -51.85
CA SER A 27 -17.73 -12.95 -50.65
C SER A 27 -16.90 -11.68 -50.77
N ALA A 28 -17.10 -10.73 -49.85
CA ALA A 28 -16.20 -9.59 -49.66
C ALA A 28 -14.82 -10.09 -49.18
N PRO A 29 -13.71 -9.50 -49.65
CA PRO A 29 -12.38 -9.90 -49.22
C PRO A 29 -12.17 -9.55 -47.73
N PRO A 30 -11.50 -10.39 -46.93
CA PRO A 30 -11.23 -10.09 -45.54
C PRO A 30 -10.28 -8.90 -45.46
N ALA A 31 -10.73 -7.85 -44.77
CA ALA A 31 -9.90 -6.74 -44.34
C ALA A 31 -8.70 -7.31 -43.55
N ALA A 32 -7.50 -6.96 -44.00
CA ALA A 32 -6.26 -7.34 -43.37
C ALA A 32 -6.28 -6.95 -41.89
N ALA A 33 -6.40 -7.95 -41.02
CA ALA A 33 -6.16 -7.82 -39.60
C ALA A 33 -4.71 -7.40 -39.41
N ASN A 34 -4.51 -6.16 -39.00
CA ASN A 34 -3.21 -5.65 -38.61
C ASN A 34 -2.90 -6.19 -37.21
N ASP A 35 -2.55 -7.47 -37.12
CA ASP A 35 -2.01 -8.12 -35.92
C ASP A 35 -0.58 -7.60 -35.68
N ARG A 36 -0.47 -6.41 -35.07
CA ARG A 36 0.75 -6.03 -34.36
C ARG A 36 0.56 -6.34 -32.87
N ALA A 37 1.07 -7.50 -32.46
CA ALA A 37 1.38 -7.78 -31.07
C ALA A 37 2.19 -6.62 -30.46
N PRO A 38 2.03 -6.30 -29.16
CA PRO A 38 2.73 -5.18 -28.54
C PRO A 38 4.25 -5.42 -28.67
N GLU A 39 4.95 -4.53 -29.40
CA GLU A 39 6.40 -4.59 -29.54
C GLU A 39 7.03 -4.56 -28.14
N SER A 40 7.67 -5.67 -27.78
CA SER A 40 8.40 -5.84 -26.52
C SER A 40 9.40 -4.69 -26.36
N ARG A 41 9.38 -4.02 -25.20
CA ARG A 41 10.33 -2.96 -24.80
C ARG A 41 11.81 -3.34 -24.98
N TYR A 42 12.10 -4.64 -25.11
CA TYR A 42 13.44 -5.21 -25.32
C TYR A 42 13.50 -6.05 -26.61
N ALA A 43 12.88 -5.57 -27.69
CA ALA A 43 12.84 -6.28 -28.98
C ALA A 43 14.22 -6.41 -29.66
N THR A 44 15.11 -5.43 -29.49
CA THR A 44 16.44 -5.41 -30.12
C THR A 44 17.55 -5.73 -29.14
N ASP A 45 18.65 -6.28 -29.65
CA ASP A 45 19.82 -6.58 -28.84
C ASP A 45 20.51 -5.31 -28.27
N ASP A 46 20.35 -4.17 -28.94
CA ASP A 46 20.84 -2.88 -28.44
C ASP A 46 19.97 -2.34 -27.31
N ALA A 47 18.65 -2.52 -27.37
CA ALA A 47 17.75 -2.19 -26.26
C ALA A 47 18.02 -3.11 -25.05
N LYS A 48 18.25 -4.40 -25.27
CA LYS A 48 18.67 -5.35 -24.23
C LYS A 48 20.01 -4.94 -23.63
N TRP A 49 20.97 -4.54 -24.45
CA TRP A 49 22.28 -4.09 -23.98
C TRP A 49 22.19 -2.81 -23.14
N ALA A 50 21.42 -1.82 -23.59
CA ALA A 50 21.18 -0.59 -22.83
C ALA A 50 20.58 -0.89 -21.45
N ALA A 51 19.64 -1.84 -21.37
CA ALA A 51 19.06 -2.30 -20.11
C ALA A 51 20.09 -2.99 -19.19
N VAL A 52 21.00 -3.82 -19.73
CA VAL A 52 22.09 -4.43 -18.96
C VAL A 52 23.08 -3.37 -18.46
N ALA A 53 23.44 -2.41 -19.30
CA ALA A 53 24.36 -1.32 -18.95
C ALA A 53 23.77 -0.41 -17.86
N ALA A 54 22.47 -0.11 -17.94
CA ALA A 54 21.73 0.67 -16.96
C ALA A 54 21.34 -0.14 -15.70
N ARG A 55 21.55 -1.47 -15.71
CA ARG A 55 21.08 -2.40 -14.67
C ARG A 55 19.58 -2.27 -14.41
N ASP A 56 18.81 -2.16 -15.48
CA ASP A 56 17.37 -1.96 -15.42
C ASP A 56 16.67 -3.18 -14.78
N LYS A 57 16.01 -2.94 -13.66
CA LYS A 57 15.25 -3.97 -12.93
C LYS A 57 13.94 -4.34 -13.62
N GLN A 58 13.42 -3.49 -14.49
CA GLN A 58 12.22 -3.78 -15.29
C GLN A 58 12.52 -4.74 -16.44
N ALA A 59 13.80 -4.97 -16.77
CA ALA A 59 14.22 -5.94 -17.77
C ALA A 59 14.37 -7.36 -17.20
N ASP A 60 14.35 -7.51 -15.87
CA ASP A 60 14.42 -8.83 -15.24
C ASP A 60 13.19 -9.66 -15.58
N GLY A 61 13.41 -10.85 -16.16
CA GLY A 61 12.35 -11.75 -16.62
C GLY A 61 11.88 -11.51 -18.05
N ALA A 62 12.32 -10.41 -18.70
CA ALA A 62 12.10 -10.22 -20.13
C ALA A 62 13.16 -10.92 -20.98
N PHE A 63 14.40 -10.97 -20.50
CA PHE A 63 15.51 -11.72 -21.09
C PHE A 63 16.62 -11.97 -20.07
N PHE A 64 17.56 -12.84 -20.41
CA PHE A 64 18.80 -13.11 -19.69
C PHE A 64 20.00 -12.77 -20.58
N TYR A 65 21.11 -12.35 -19.99
CA TYR A 65 22.36 -12.15 -20.74
C TYR A 65 23.42 -13.14 -20.29
N ALA A 66 24.20 -13.66 -21.22
CA ALA A 66 25.29 -14.59 -20.95
C ALA A 66 26.62 -14.02 -21.44
N VAL A 67 27.67 -14.25 -20.66
CA VAL A 67 29.02 -13.74 -20.94
C VAL A 67 29.89 -14.92 -21.40
N ARG A 68 30.32 -14.89 -22.66
CA ARG A 68 31.14 -15.93 -23.30
C ARG A 68 32.43 -16.21 -22.54
N THR A 69 33.16 -15.17 -22.13
CA THR A 69 34.47 -15.31 -21.49
C THR A 69 34.42 -15.95 -20.11
N THR A 70 33.33 -15.76 -19.36
CA THR A 70 33.17 -16.35 -18.03
C THR A 70 32.32 -17.62 -18.03
N GLY A 71 31.57 -17.87 -19.09
CA GLY A 71 30.61 -18.97 -19.19
C GLY A 71 29.43 -18.83 -18.22
N VAL A 72 29.04 -17.59 -17.87
CA VAL A 72 28.02 -17.30 -16.85
C VAL A 72 26.87 -16.51 -17.46
N TYR A 73 25.62 -16.90 -17.15
CA TYR A 73 24.43 -16.11 -17.48
C TYR A 73 23.85 -15.41 -16.25
N CYS A 74 23.27 -14.23 -16.47
CA CYS A 74 22.85 -13.25 -15.48
C CYS A 74 21.51 -12.61 -15.86
N ARG A 75 20.87 -11.98 -14.88
CA ARG A 75 19.73 -11.07 -15.07
C ARG A 75 20.23 -9.67 -15.47
N PRO A 76 19.47 -8.88 -16.24
CA PRO A 76 19.85 -7.52 -16.62
C PRO A 76 20.18 -6.60 -15.44
N SER A 77 19.50 -6.73 -14.30
CA SER A 77 19.79 -5.95 -13.09
C SER A 77 21.02 -6.39 -12.29
N CYS A 78 21.70 -7.47 -12.71
CA CYS A 78 22.79 -8.06 -11.96
C CYS A 78 23.95 -7.07 -11.78
N GLY A 79 24.35 -6.83 -10.53
CA GLY A 79 25.46 -5.95 -10.18
C GLY A 79 26.86 -6.50 -10.49
N ALA A 80 26.97 -7.57 -11.30
CA ALA A 80 28.24 -8.09 -11.79
C ALA A 80 29.00 -7.03 -12.60
N ARG A 81 30.31 -7.20 -12.73
CA ARG A 81 31.13 -6.32 -13.56
C ARG A 81 30.64 -6.45 -15.00
N LEU A 82 30.38 -5.31 -15.65
CA LEU A 82 29.94 -5.32 -17.05
C LEU A 82 31.02 -5.95 -17.93
N ALA A 83 30.66 -6.98 -18.68
CA ALA A 83 31.51 -7.54 -19.72
C ALA A 83 31.55 -6.61 -20.94
N ARG A 84 32.49 -6.82 -21.86
CA ARG A 84 32.46 -6.11 -23.16
C ARG A 84 31.26 -6.59 -23.98
N ARG A 85 30.61 -5.68 -24.70
CA ARG A 85 29.42 -5.95 -25.53
C ARG A 85 29.60 -7.13 -26.48
N GLU A 86 30.77 -7.25 -27.09
CA GLU A 86 31.16 -8.35 -28.01
C GLU A 86 31.05 -9.75 -27.37
N ASN A 87 31.28 -9.83 -26.06
CA ASN A 87 31.29 -11.07 -25.29
C ASN A 87 29.92 -11.45 -24.71
N VAL A 88 28.86 -10.70 -25.06
CA VAL A 88 27.52 -10.87 -24.47
C VAL A 88 26.54 -11.42 -25.50
N THR A 89 25.77 -12.43 -25.08
CA THR A 89 24.60 -12.97 -25.80
C THR A 89 23.34 -12.82 -24.97
N PHE A 90 22.19 -12.79 -25.62
CA PHE A 90 20.89 -12.71 -24.96
C PHE A 90 20.08 -13.99 -25.17
N HIS A 91 19.35 -14.39 -24.13
CA HIS A 91 18.50 -15.57 -24.12
C HIS A 91 17.12 -15.20 -23.57
N THR A 92 16.06 -15.84 -24.08
CA THR A 92 14.67 -15.60 -23.66
C THR A 92 14.38 -16.11 -22.25
N ASP A 93 15.00 -17.23 -21.88
CA ASP A 93 14.81 -17.90 -20.61
C ASP A 93 16.11 -18.58 -20.12
N SER A 94 16.12 -18.97 -18.85
CA SER A 94 17.24 -19.67 -18.20
C SER A 94 17.56 -21.01 -18.85
N ALA A 95 16.53 -21.78 -19.23
CA ALA A 95 16.70 -23.09 -19.86
C ALA A 95 17.44 -23.01 -21.20
N THR A 96 17.22 -21.95 -21.97
CA THR A 96 17.90 -21.69 -23.25
C THR A 96 19.34 -21.25 -23.04
N ALA A 97 19.63 -20.50 -21.97
CA ALA A 97 21.01 -20.17 -21.60
C ALA A 97 21.80 -21.42 -21.12
N GLU A 98 21.16 -22.31 -20.37
CA GLU A 98 21.79 -23.54 -19.86
C GLU A 98 22.05 -24.56 -20.97
N ARG A 99 21.11 -24.74 -21.90
CA ARG A 99 21.33 -25.56 -23.10
C ARG A 99 22.47 -25.03 -23.98
N ALA A 100 22.70 -23.72 -23.95
CA ALA A 100 23.83 -23.09 -24.63
C ALA A 100 25.16 -23.21 -23.87
N GLY A 101 25.19 -23.93 -22.74
CA GLY A 101 26.41 -24.25 -21.98
C GLY A 101 26.80 -23.21 -20.93
N PHE A 102 25.93 -22.25 -20.62
CA PHE A 102 26.20 -21.23 -19.61
C PHE A 102 25.76 -21.68 -18.22
N ARG A 103 26.59 -21.46 -17.20
CA ARG A 103 26.22 -21.71 -15.80
C ARG A 103 25.49 -20.51 -15.18
N PRO A 104 24.56 -20.72 -14.24
CA PRO A 104 23.89 -19.63 -13.56
C PRO A 104 24.84 -18.78 -12.73
N CYS A 105 24.60 -17.47 -12.72
CA CYS A 105 25.35 -16.57 -11.86
C CYS A 105 25.00 -16.78 -10.39
N LYS A 106 26.00 -17.16 -9.59
CA LYS A 106 25.90 -17.31 -8.13
C LYS A 106 25.60 -16.01 -7.37
N ARG A 107 25.52 -14.87 -8.05
CA ARG A 107 25.21 -13.56 -7.44
C ARG A 107 23.75 -13.16 -7.62
N CYS A 108 23.18 -13.41 -8.79
CA CYS A 108 21.79 -13.08 -9.08
C CYS A 108 20.87 -14.30 -9.19
N HIS A 109 21.41 -15.52 -9.06
CA HIS A 109 20.66 -16.78 -9.10
C HIS A 109 19.54 -16.80 -10.16
N PRO A 110 19.87 -16.58 -11.45
CA PRO A 110 18.88 -16.42 -12.50
C PRO A 110 18.02 -17.67 -12.76
N GLU A 111 18.46 -18.85 -12.30
CA GLU A 111 17.78 -20.14 -12.38
C GLU A 111 16.58 -20.27 -11.45
N GLN A 112 16.51 -19.45 -10.39
CA GLN A 112 15.55 -19.64 -9.30
C GLN A 112 14.22 -18.90 -9.49
N ASP A 113 14.05 -18.13 -10.58
CA ASP A 113 12.86 -17.28 -10.79
C ASP A 113 12.34 -17.34 -12.24
N ALA A 114 11.07 -17.74 -12.39
CA ALA A 114 10.26 -17.36 -13.54
C ALA A 114 9.94 -15.84 -13.50
N PRO A 115 9.58 -15.20 -14.64
CA PRO A 115 9.35 -13.75 -14.71
C PRO A 115 8.32 -13.28 -13.67
N GLY A 116 8.72 -12.37 -12.77
CA GLY A 116 7.85 -11.80 -11.72
C GLY A 116 7.72 -12.61 -10.41
N ALA A 117 8.20 -13.85 -10.35
CA ALA A 117 8.02 -14.74 -9.19
C ALA A 117 8.91 -14.38 -7.98
N GLY A 118 10.13 -13.88 -8.20
CA GLY A 118 11.07 -13.59 -7.11
C GLY A 118 10.60 -12.50 -6.14
N HIS A 119 9.85 -11.49 -6.62
CA HIS A 119 9.28 -10.45 -5.76
C HIS A 119 8.09 -10.95 -4.93
N ALA A 120 7.23 -11.79 -5.52
CA ALA A 120 6.13 -12.44 -4.83
C ALA A 120 6.65 -13.40 -3.76
N ARG A 121 7.68 -14.20 -4.08
CA ARG A 121 8.34 -15.13 -3.16
C ARG A 121 9.04 -14.40 -2.01
N HIS A 122 9.85 -13.38 -2.29
CA HIS A 122 10.49 -12.58 -1.24
C HIS A 122 9.48 -11.89 -0.33
N THR A 123 8.38 -11.37 -0.88
CA THR A 123 7.31 -10.80 -0.06
C THR A 123 6.63 -11.88 0.77
N ALA A 124 6.32 -13.04 0.20
CA ALA A 124 5.72 -14.16 0.93
C ALA A 124 6.63 -14.65 2.07
N LEU A 125 7.95 -14.73 1.84
CA LEU A 125 8.92 -15.08 2.87
C LEU A 125 8.96 -14.05 4.00
N VAL A 126 8.93 -12.75 3.68
CA VAL A 126 8.88 -11.69 4.69
C VAL A 126 7.53 -11.67 5.42
N THR A 127 6.41 -11.89 4.73
CA THR A 127 5.07 -12.00 5.34
C THR A 127 4.98 -13.20 6.27
N ALA A 128 5.54 -14.35 5.88
CA ALA A 128 5.62 -15.54 6.74
C ALA A 128 6.47 -15.25 7.98
N ALA A 129 7.61 -14.57 7.82
CA ALA A 129 8.44 -14.15 8.94
C ALA A 129 7.74 -13.13 9.87
N CYS A 130 6.98 -12.17 9.33
CA CYS A 130 6.17 -11.26 10.14
C CYS A 130 5.13 -12.03 10.95
N ARG A 131 4.39 -12.95 10.32
CA ARG A 131 3.41 -13.81 11.03
C ARG A 131 4.08 -14.64 12.12
N GLN A 132 5.27 -15.18 11.87
CA GLN A 132 6.01 -15.94 12.87
C GLN A 132 6.45 -15.07 14.05
N ILE A 133 6.82 -13.81 13.81
CA ILE A 133 7.09 -12.84 14.89
C ILE A 133 5.82 -12.49 15.65
N GLU A 134 4.68 -12.44 14.97
CA GLU A 134 3.38 -12.07 15.56
C GLU A 134 2.78 -13.19 16.43
N THR A 135 2.93 -14.44 16.01
CA THR A 135 2.35 -15.60 16.70
C THR A 135 3.27 -16.21 17.77
N ALA A 136 4.58 -15.94 17.73
CA ALA A 136 5.51 -16.49 18.70
C ALA A 136 5.42 -15.80 20.08
N GLU A 137 5.35 -16.59 21.15
CA GLU A 137 5.41 -16.09 22.54
C GLU A 137 6.76 -15.40 22.84
N VAL A 138 7.86 -15.98 22.34
CA VAL A 138 9.19 -15.40 22.42
C VAL A 138 9.64 -15.04 21.00
N PRO A 139 10.05 -13.79 20.73
CA PRO A 139 10.42 -13.39 19.39
C PRO A 139 11.59 -14.23 18.88
N PRO A 140 11.44 -14.91 17.72
CA PRO A 140 12.46 -15.79 17.19
C PRO A 140 13.74 -15.02 16.85
N ARG A 141 14.88 -15.68 17.04
CA ARG A 141 16.18 -15.11 16.65
C ARG A 141 16.25 -14.92 15.14
N LEU A 142 17.06 -13.95 14.71
CA LEU A 142 17.29 -13.66 13.29
C LEU A 142 17.69 -14.92 12.51
N ASP A 143 18.53 -15.77 13.11
CA ASP A 143 19.02 -16.99 12.47
C ASP A 143 17.90 -18.02 12.26
N ALA A 144 16.94 -18.11 13.19
CA ALA A 144 15.78 -18.98 13.05
C ALA A 144 14.82 -18.49 11.96
N LEU A 145 14.54 -17.18 11.92
CA LEU A 145 13.74 -16.57 10.86
C LEU A 145 14.38 -16.74 9.47
N ALA A 146 15.71 -16.62 9.41
CA ALA A 146 16.46 -16.79 8.17
C ALA A 146 16.49 -18.26 7.72
N ALA A 147 16.69 -19.20 8.66
CA ALA A 147 16.68 -20.64 8.38
C ALA A 147 15.33 -21.11 7.84
N GLU A 148 14.22 -20.68 8.45
CA GLU A 148 12.86 -20.99 8.00
C GLU A 148 12.57 -20.41 6.60
N ALA A 149 13.10 -19.22 6.32
CA ALA A 149 13.02 -18.63 4.99
C ALA A 149 13.94 -19.29 3.95
N GLY A 150 14.81 -20.24 4.36
CA GLY A 150 15.84 -20.85 3.52
C GLY A 150 16.93 -19.87 3.07
N LEU A 151 17.18 -18.81 3.84
CA LEU A 151 18.09 -17.71 3.51
C LEU A 151 19.22 -17.57 4.54
N SER A 152 20.34 -16.98 4.14
CA SER A 152 21.38 -16.60 5.10
C SER A 152 20.90 -15.45 6.00
N PRO A 153 21.34 -15.38 7.28
CA PRO A 153 20.91 -14.33 8.21
C PRO A 153 21.15 -12.91 7.70
N HIS A 154 22.30 -12.68 7.06
CA HIS A 154 22.64 -11.38 6.47
C HIS A 154 21.75 -11.01 5.28
N TYR A 155 21.44 -11.97 4.41
CA TYR A 155 20.58 -11.74 3.26
C TYR A 155 19.13 -11.50 3.70
N PHE A 156 18.62 -12.33 4.61
CA PHE A 156 17.30 -12.17 5.21
C PHE A 156 17.15 -10.81 5.90
N HIS A 157 18.13 -10.38 6.70
CA HIS A 157 18.09 -9.07 7.35
C HIS A 157 17.96 -7.90 6.34
N ARG A 158 18.74 -7.95 5.25
CA ARG A 158 18.67 -6.94 4.18
C ARG A 158 17.34 -7.01 3.42
N LEU A 159 16.84 -8.21 3.17
CA LEU A 159 15.57 -8.44 2.48
C LEU A 159 14.40 -7.92 3.32
N PHE A 160 14.35 -8.30 4.59
CA PHE A 160 13.33 -7.86 5.53
C PHE A 160 13.30 -6.33 5.62
N ARG A 161 14.46 -5.68 5.84
CA ARG A 161 14.54 -4.20 5.86
C ARG A 161 14.14 -3.55 4.54
N ALA A 162 14.44 -4.19 3.42
CA ALA A 162 14.05 -3.69 2.10
C ALA A 162 12.53 -3.76 1.88
N VAL A 163 11.84 -4.75 2.46
CA VAL A 163 10.40 -4.97 2.31
C VAL A 163 9.58 -4.21 3.38
N THR A 164 9.98 -4.27 4.65
CA THR A 164 9.24 -3.68 5.78
C THR A 164 9.71 -2.29 6.18
N GLY A 165 10.86 -1.84 5.66
CA GLY A 165 11.48 -0.56 6.03
C GLY A 165 12.21 -0.57 7.38
N VAL A 166 12.05 -1.62 8.20
CA VAL A 166 12.65 -1.77 9.53
C VAL A 166 13.39 -3.10 9.66
N THR A 167 14.25 -3.24 10.67
CA THR A 167 14.95 -4.52 10.90
C THR A 167 14.00 -5.53 11.55
N PRO A 168 14.24 -6.86 11.41
CA PRO A 168 13.44 -7.89 12.09
C PRO A 168 13.34 -7.66 13.60
N ARG A 169 14.44 -7.23 14.23
CA ARG A 169 14.47 -6.90 15.66
C ARG A 169 13.61 -5.68 16.00
N ALA A 170 13.64 -4.64 15.18
CA ALA A 170 12.80 -3.46 15.38
C ALA A 170 11.31 -3.79 15.20
N TYR A 171 10.97 -4.64 14.22
CA TYR A 171 9.62 -5.14 14.01
C TYR A 171 9.12 -5.95 15.22
N ALA A 172 9.91 -6.92 15.68
CA ALA A 172 9.59 -7.72 16.87
C ALA A 172 9.47 -6.87 18.14
N ASN A 173 10.30 -5.82 18.29
CA ASN A 173 10.17 -4.90 19.42
C ASN A 173 8.86 -4.10 19.37
N ALA A 174 8.46 -3.62 18.19
CA ALA A 174 7.23 -2.86 18.01
C ALA A 174 6.00 -3.72 18.30
N HIS A 175 5.95 -4.93 17.73
CA HIS A 175 4.86 -5.88 17.96
C HIS A 175 4.75 -6.29 19.43
N ARG A 176 5.88 -6.50 20.12
CA ARG A 176 5.86 -6.74 21.57
C ARG A 176 5.37 -5.55 22.38
N ALA A 177 5.69 -4.33 21.96
CA ALA A 177 5.15 -3.12 22.59
C ALA A 177 3.62 -3.08 22.52
N GLU A 178 3.07 -3.48 21.38
CA GLU A 178 1.64 -3.56 21.11
C GLU A 178 0.98 -4.66 21.97
N ARG A 179 1.53 -5.88 21.98
CA ARG A 179 1.06 -6.95 22.89
C ARG A 179 1.08 -6.56 24.36
N VAL A 180 2.13 -5.85 24.80
CA VAL A 180 2.19 -5.33 26.18
C VAL A 180 1.06 -4.34 26.43
N ARG A 181 0.78 -3.43 25.49
CA ARG A 181 -0.34 -2.49 25.61
C ARG A 181 -1.69 -3.20 25.69
N ASP A 182 -1.87 -4.25 24.91
CA ASP A 182 -3.13 -5.02 24.87
C ASP A 182 -3.31 -5.93 26.09
N ALA A 183 -2.22 -6.47 26.64
CA ALA A 183 -2.24 -7.37 27.79
C ALA A 183 -2.19 -6.64 29.14
N LEU A 184 -1.61 -5.44 29.21
CA LEU A 184 -1.47 -4.69 30.47
C LEU A 184 -2.80 -4.47 31.24
N PRO A 185 -3.95 -4.23 30.58
CA PRO A 185 -5.23 -4.01 31.25
C PRO A 185 -5.73 -5.24 32.01
N ALA A 186 -5.44 -6.45 31.51
CA ALA A 186 -5.92 -7.72 32.09
C ALA A 186 -4.87 -8.43 32.98
N ALA A 187 -3.62 -7.97 32.95
CA ALA A 187 -2.53 -8.63 33.66
C ALA A 187 -2.51 -8.34 35.17
N ALA A 188 -2.21 -9.37 35.96
CA ALA A 188 -2.09 -9.28 37.42
C ALA A 188 -1.02 -8.27 37.88
N SER A 189 0.02 -8.04 37.07
CA SER A 189 1.04 -7.02 37.30
C SER A 189 1.66 -6.51 36.00
N VAL A 190 2.26 -5.31 36.05
CA VAL A 190 3.11 -4.81 34.94
C VAL A 190 4.20 -5.82 34.62
N THR A 191 4.79 -6.43 35.65
CA THR A 191 5.83 -7.44 35.50
C THR A 191 5.31 -8.66 34.75
N SER A 192 4.13 -9.19 35.08
CA SER A 192 3.54 -10.33 34.39
C SER A 192 3.15 -9.99 32.95
N ALA A 193 2.56 -8.82 32.68
CA ALA A 193 2.20 -8.40 31.32
C ALA A 193 3.41 -8.34 30.37
N PHE A 194 4.55 -7.88 30.88
CA PHE A 194 5.80 -7.84 30.13
C PHE A 194 6.40 -9.24 29.97
N TYR A 195 6.30 -10.11 30.98
CA TYR A 195 6.71 -11.52 30.88
C TYR A 195 5.88 -12.28 29.84
N ASP A 196 4.55 -12.15 29.87
CA ASP A 196 3.59 -12.76 28.94
C ASP A 196 3.74 -12.22 27.50
N ALA A 197 4.28 -11.01 27.36
CA ALA A 197 4.65 -10.42 26.07
C ALA A 197 6.11 -10.70 25.64
N GLY A 198 6.82 -11.58 26.34
CA GLY A 198 8.13 -12.08 25.95
C GLY A 198 9.32 -11.15 26.28
N PHE A 199 9.23 -10.33 27.34
CA PHE A 199 10.36 -9.58 27.90
C PHE A 199 11.05 -10.36 29.03
N ASN A 200 12.06 -11.16 28.68
CA ASN A 200 12.72 -12.09 29.61
C ASN A 200 13.94 -11.52 30.39
N SER A 201 14.08 -10.20 30.54
CA SER A 201 15.28 -9.61 31.17
C SER A 201 15.00 -8.43 32.11
N ASN A 202 15.26 -8.64 33.39
CA ASN A 202 15.01 -7.69 34.50
C ASN A 202 15.88 -6.42 34.51
N GLY A 203 16.98 -6.34 33.76
CA GLY A 203 17.99 -5.26 33.92
C GLY A 203 17.76 -3.95 33.15
N ARG A 204 16.88 -3.92 32.14
CA ARG A 204 16.55 -2.72 31.33
C ARG A 204 15.04 -2.43 31.31
N PHE A 205 14.35 -2.99 32.30
CA PHE A 205 12.92 -3.23 32.36
C PHE A 205 12.08 -1.94 32.28
N TYR A 206 12.36 -0.96 33.15
CA TYR A 206 11.60 0.30 33.20
C TYR A 206 12.07 1.33 32.15
N ALA A 207 13.37 1.41 31.87
CA ALA A 207 13.91 2.37 30.90
C ALA A 207 13.46 2.10 29.46
N SER A 208 13.25 0.82 29.11
CA SER A 208 12.73 0.44 27.80
C SER A 208 11.21 0.58 27.73
N ALA A 209 10.51 0.36 28.85
CA ALA A 209 9.06 0.43 28.92
C ALA A 209 8.51 1.85 28.67
N ASP A 210 9.18 2.88 29.20
CA ASP A 210 8.78 4.28 28.96
C ASP A 210 8.96 4.66 27.48
N ALA A 211 10.07 4.25 26.85
CA ALA A 211 10.34 4.49 25.43
C ALA A 211 9.44 3.65 24.49
N LEU A 212 9.00 2.47 24.94
CA LEU A 212 8.13 1.56 24.17
C LEU A 212 6.66 1.94 24.27
N LEU A 213 6.19 2.35 25.46
CA LEU A 213 4.79 2.71 25.74
C LEU A 213 4.50 4.19 25.51
N GLY A 214 5.52 5.05 25.61
CA GLY A 214 5.38 6.51 25.57
C GLY A 214 4.97 7.13 26.90
N MET A 215 4.84 6.32 27.96
CA MET A 215 4.48 6.71 29.33
C MET A 215 4.86 5.61 30.33
N LYS A 216 4.77 5.91 31.64
CA LYS A 216 5.11 4.97 32.72
C LYS A 216 4.13 3.79 32.79
N PRO A 217 4.58 2.52 32.91
CA PRO A 217 3.71 1.34 32.95
C PRO A 217 2.67 1.31 34.09
N ALA A 218 3.00 1.89 35.25
CA ALA A 218 2.06 2.01 36.37
C ALA A 218 0.91 2.98 36.06
N ALA A 219 1.16 4.04 35.28
CA ALA A 219 0.13 4.97 34.81
C ALA A 219 -0.78 4.29 33.77
N PHE A 220 -0.22 3.47 32.89
CA PHE A 220 -0.98 2.67 31.93
C PHE A 220 -1.89 1.64 32.64
N ARG A 221 -1.41 0.95 33.69
CA ARG A 221 -2.15 -0.07 34.45
C ARG A 221 -3.21 0.51 35.40
N ALA A 222 -3.01 1.70 35.94
CA ALA A 222 -4.01 2.38 36.78
C ALA A 222 -5.23 2.90 35.97
N GLY A 223 -5.53 2.28 34.83
CA GLY A 223 -6.57 2.69 33.89
C GLY A 223 -6.22 3.94 33.11
N GLY A 224 -4.94 4.26 32.93
CA GLY A 224 -4.53 5.51 32.30
C GLY A 224 -4.86 6.78 33.09
N GLN A 225 -5.75 6.81 34.10
CA GLN A 225 -6.91 7.72 33.98
C GLN A 225 -7.54 7.54 32.59
N ALA A 226 -8.84 7.23 32.54
CA ALA A 226 -9.55 7.16 31.27
C ALA A 226 -9.16 8.42 30.48
N GLU A 227 -8.38 8.24 29.40
CA GLU A 227 -7.87 9.40 28.69
C GLU A 227 -9.12 10.05 28.12
N SER A 228 -9.52 11.19 28.69
CA SER A 228 -10.78 11.81 28.32
C SER A 228 -10.66 12.25 26.86
N ILE A 229 -11.42 11.60 26.00
CA ILE A 229 -11.48 11.91 24.59
C ILE A 229 -12.74 12.74 24.40
N ARG A 230 -12.53 14.02 24.10
CA ARG A 230 -13.62 14.89 23.65
C ARG A 230 -13.96 14.49 22.23
N PHE A 231 -15.23 14.26 21.96
CA PHE A 231 -15.68 13.93 20.62
C PHE A 231 -16.96 14.68 20.25
N ALA A 232 -17.14 14.89 18.96
CA ALA A 232 -18.33 15.44 18.35
C ALA A 232 -18.53 14.83 16.97
N VAL A 233 -19.79 14.80 16.55
CA VAL A 233 -20.17 14.48 15.19
C VAL A 233 -20.79 15.73 14.56
N ALA A 234 -20.28 16.11 13.40
CA ALA A 234 -20.78 17.20 12.57
C ALA A 234 -21.19 16.67 11.19
N GLN A 235 -21.86 17.51 10.41
CA GLN A 235 -22.17 17.25 9.01
C GLN A 235 -21.25 18.08 8.11
N CYS A 236 -20.83 17.49 6.99
CA CYS A 236 -20.04 18.13 5.94
C CYS A 236 -20.50 17.64 4.56
N SER A 237 -19.96 18.23 3.48
CA SER A 237 -20.23 17.85 2.09
C SER A 237 -19.91 16.39 1.76
N LEU A 238 -19.09 15.73 2.59
CA LEU A 238 -18.71 14.32 2.46
C LEU A 238 -19.52 13.37 3.37
N GLY A 239 -20.55 13.87 4.05
CA GLY A 239 -21.41 13.13 4.99
C GLY A 239 -21.11 13.45 6.46
N ALA A 240 -21.34 12.47 7.33
CA ALA A 240 -21.05 12.58 8.75
C ALA A 240 -19.54 12.63 9.01
N LEU A 241 -19.12 13.58 9.84
CA LEU A 241 -17.74 13.81 10.24
C LEU A 241 -17.62 13.66 11.75
N LEU A 242 -16.87 12.67 12.20
CA LEU A 242 -16.49 12.53 13.60
C LEU A 242 -15.14 13.19 13.83
N VAL A 243 -15.07 14.04 14.86
CA VAL A 243 -13.83 14.67 15.33
C VAL A 243 -13.62 14.28 16.78
N ALA A 244 -12.42 13.78 17.10
CA ALA A 244 -12.05 13.40 18.46
C ALA A 244 -10.64 13.89 18.82
N ALA A 245 -10.49 14.38 20.05
CA ALA A 245 -9.23 14.89 20.58
C ALA A 245 -8.97 14.43 22.02
N THR A 246 -7.69 14.22 22.31
CA THR A 246 -7.17 14.05 23.67
C THR A 246 -6.73 15.41 24.22
N SER A 247 -6.18 15.43 25.44
CA SER A 247 -5.52 16.62 25.99
C SER A 247 -4.31 17.09 25.17
N ARG A 248 -3.78 16.27 24.26
CA ARG A 248 -2.60 16.58 23.43
C ARG A 248 -2.96 17.09 22.03
N GLY A 249 -4.16 16.80 21.54
CA GLY A 249 -4.60 17.22 20.20
C GLY A 249 -5.56 16.22 19.53
N LEU A 250 -5.83 16.46 18.25
CA LEU A 250 -6.69 15.61 17.41
C LEU A 250 -6.12 14.19 17.30
N CYS A 251 -6.87 13.20 17.76
CA CYS A 251 -6.47 11.78 17.75
C CYS A 251 -7.25 10.94 16.73
N ALA A 252 -8.46 11.38 16.35
CA ALA A 252 -9.22 10.77 15.27
C ALA A 252 -10.08 11.80 14.52
N VAL A 253 -10.09 11.70 13.19
CA VAL A 253 -11.04 12.37 12.31
C VAL A 253 -11.52 11.33 11.31
N SER A 254 -12.82 11.09 11.24
CA SER A 254 -13.40 10.02 10.42
C SER A 254 -14.62 10.50 9.65
N LEU A 255 -14.76 10.02 8.41
CA LEU A 255 -15.89 10.30 7.54
C LEU A 255 -16.77 9.06 7.39
N GLY A 256 -18.08 9.23 7.33
CA GLY A 256 -19.03 8.14 7.11
C GLY A 256 -20.40 8.64 6.72
N ASP A 257 -21.31 7.73 6.42
CA ASP A 257 -22.70 8.05 6.12
C ASP A 257 -23.56 8.05 7.39
N ASP A 258 -23.22 7.18 8.35
CA ASP A 258 -23.95 7.01 9.60
C ASP A 258 -23.12 7.50 10.81
N PRO A 259 -23.60 8.54 11.54
CA PRO A 259 -23.02 9.02 12.79
C PRO A 259 -22.82 7.94 13.85
N GLU A 260 -23.78 7.03 14.03
CA GLU A 260 -23.75 6.03 15.11
C GLU A 260 -22.61 5.03 14.89
N THR A 261 -22.45 4.58 13.64
CA THR A 261 -21.32 3.73 13.22
C THR A 261 -19.97 4.39 13.49
N LEU A 262 -19.84 5.71 13.27
CA LEU A 262 -18.61 6.43 13.55
C LEU A 262 -18.29 6.47 15.06
N VAL A 263 -19.29 6.76 15.89
CA VAL A 263 -19.13 6.78 17.35
C VAL A 263 -18.78 5.40 17.88
N LYS A 264 -19.44 4.35 17.38
CA LYS A 264 -19.12 2.96 17.73
C LYS A 264 -17.69 2.60 17.34
N ALA A 265 -17.24 2.97 16.14
CA ALA A 265 -15.86 2.74 15.72
C ALA A 265 -14.84 3.51 16.58
N LEU A 266 -15.20 4.68 17.13
CA LEU A 266 -14.39 5.40 18.10
C LEU A 266 -14.31 4.64 19.44
N GLN A 267 -15.46 4.15 19.93
CA GLN A 267 -15.53 3.34 21.15
C GLN A 267 -14.71 2.06 21.03
N ASP A 268 -14.87 1.30 19.94
CA ASP A 268 -14.13 0.07 19.68
C ASP A 268 -12.61 0.32 19.62
N ARG A 269 -12.21 1.50 19.12
CA ARG A 269 -10.80 1.90 19.04
C ARG A 269 -10.23 2.37 20.39
N PHE A 270 -11.07 2.92 21.27
CA PHE A 270 -10.68 3.43 22.58
C PHE A 270 -11.62 2.88 23.67
N PRO A 271 -11.62 1.55 23.91
CA PRO A 271 -12.62 0.90 24.76
C PRO A 271 -12.55 1.30 26.24
N ASN A 272 -11.41 1.83 26.68
CA ASN A 272 -11.17 2.27 28.06
C ASN A 272 -11.12 3.80 28.21
N ALA A 273 -11.39 4.57 27.15
CA ALA A 273 -11.40 6.01 27.21
C ALA A 273 -12.76 6.54 27.71
N GLU A 274 -12.72 7.63 28.45
CA GLU A 274 -13.93 8.36 28.80
C GLU A 274 -14.28 9.26 27.61
N LEU A 275 -15.38 8.93 26.94
CA LEU A 275 -15.87 9.73 25.83
C LEU A 275 -16.71 10.88 26.36
N VAL A 276 -16.16 12.08 26.27
CA VAL A 276 -16.79 13.32 26.74
C VAL A 276 -17.38 14.05 25.54
N GLY A 277 -18.62 14.55 25.67
CA GLY A 277 -19.23 15.39 24.65
C GLY A 277 -18.46 16.71 24.45
N ALA A 278 -18.75 17.40 23.35
CA ALA A 278 -18.11 18.68 23.07
C ALA A 278 -18.47 19.76 24.10
N ASP A 279 -17.44 20.44 24.59
CA ASP A 279 -17.56 21.74 25.24
C ASP A 279 -17.48 22.87 24.20
N ALA A 280 -17.80 24.10 24.59
CA ALA A 280 -17.79 25.26 23.68
C ALA A 280 -16.41 25.58 23.08
N GLU A 281 -15.32 25.12 23.70
CA GLU A 281 -13.98 25.24 23.12
C GLU A 281 -13.74 24.20 22.03
N PHE A 282 -14.14 22.97 22.29
CA PHE A 282 -14.03 21.86 21.35
C PHE A 282 -14.95 22.04 20.14
N GLU A 283 -16.13 22.65 20.31
CA GLU A 283 -16.99 23.05 19.18
C GLU A 283 -16.27 23.98 18.20
N ARG A 284 -15.39 24.88 18.68
CA ARG A 284 -14.56 25.71 17.79
C ARG A 284 -13.54 24.88 17.01
N TRP A 285 -12.97 23.85 17.63
CA TRP A 285 -12.08 22.93 16.94
C TRP A 285 -12.84 22.13 15.88
N VAL A 286 -14.02 21.64 16.19
CA VAL A 286 -14.89 20.93 15.25
C VAL A 286 -15.22 21.83 14.07
N ALA A 287 -15.59 23.10 14.30
CA ALA A 287 -15.86 24.07 13.25
C ALA A 287 -14.64 24.32 12.34
N GLN A 288 -13.43 24.42 12.92
CA GLN A 288 -12.20 24.53 12.12
C GLN A 288 -11.92 23.27 11.28
N VAL A 289 -12.17 22.08 11.83
CA VAL A 289 -12.00 20.83 11.09
C VAL A 289 -13.04 20.71 9.97
N VAL A 290 -14.31 21.07 10.23
CA VAL A 290 -15.36 21.12 9.20
C VAL A 290 -14.96 22.11 8.10
N GLY A 291 -14.61 23.35 8.46
CA GLY A 291 -14.16 24.35 7.49
C GLY A 291 -12.93 23.90 6.68
N PHE A 292 -12.01 23.16 7.30
CA PHE A 292 -10.87 22.58 6.59
C PHE A 292 -11.27 21.43 5.64
N VAL A 293 -12.29 20.64 5.97
CA VAL A 293 -12.84 19.62 5.06
C VAL A 293 -13.55 20.29 3.88
N GLU A 294 -14.27 21.39 4.10
CA GLU A 294 -14.93 22.17 3.05
C GLU A 294 -13.96 23.05 2.24
N SER A 295 -12.77 23.35 2.76
CA SER A 295 -11.76 24.14 2.07
C SER A 295 -10.34 23.70 2.46
N PRO A 296 -9.82 22.58 1.91
CA PRO A 296 -8.53 22.01 2.30
C PRO A 296 -7.31 22.91 2.06
N ARG A 297 -7.46 24.01 1.33
CA ARG A 297 -6.41 25.01 1.05
C ARG A 297 -6.16 25.97 2.22
N VAL A 298 -7.15 26.21 3.09
CA VAL A 298 -7.07 27.20 4.17
C VAL A 298 -6.05 26.80 5.26
N GLY A 299 -5.65 25.52 5.28
CA GLY A 299 -4.73 24.98 6.27
C GLY A 299 -5.41 24.77 7.63
N LEU A 300 -4.92 23.80 8.41
CA LEU A 300 -5.43 23.51 9.74
C LEU A 300 -4.33 23.73 10.79
N SER A 301 -4.56 24.65 11.73
CA SER A 301 -3.64 25.02 12.80
C SER A 301 -4.05 24.41 14.15
N LEU A 302 -4.39 23.12 14.16
CA LEU A 302 -4.71 22.37 15.38
C LEU A 302 -3.59 21.37 15.74
N PRO A 303 -3.31 21.15 17.04
CA PRO A 303 -2.35 20.14 17.47
C PRO A 303 -2.86 18.74 17.14
N LEU A 304 -1.95 17.85 16.72
CA LEU A 304 -2.27 16.48 16.31
C LEU A 304 -1.63 15.47 17.27
N ASP A 305 -2.42 14.56 17.83
CA ASP A 305 -1.97 13.42 18.65
C ASP A 305 -2.02 12.14 17.80
N VAL A 306 -1.09 12.04 16.85
CA VAL A 306 -1.06 10.93 15.90
C VAL A 306 -0.28 9.76 16.48
N ARG A 307 -0.99 8.68 16.82
CA ARG A 307 -0.39 7.44 17.34
C ARG A 307 -0.15 6.44 16.21
N GLY A 308 1.09 6.00 16.06
CA GLY A 308 1.49 4.98 15.10
C GLY A 308 2.96 4.65 15.21
N THR A 309 3.40 3.62 14.47
CA THR A 309 4.80 3.23 14.38
C THR A 309 5.65 4.38 13.82
N ALA A 310 6.96 4.37 14.09
CA ALA A 310 7.89 5.36 13.53
C ALA A 310 7.83 5.42 11.99
N PHE A 311 7.55 4.29 11.33
CA PHE A 311 7.35 4.26 9.88
C PHE A 311 6.06 4.98 9.48
N GLN A 312 4.93 4.69 10.13
CA GLN A 312 3.65 5.35 9.87
C GLN A 312 3.73 6.87 10.10
N GLN A 313 4.35 7.31 11.20
CA GLN A 313 4.52 8.73 11.49
C GLN A 313 5.31 9.45 10.38
N ARG A 314 6.39 8.83 9.89
CA ARG A 314 7.17 9.38 8.77
C ARG A 314 6.38 9.44 7.47
N VAL A 315 5.57 8.42 7.19
CA VAL A 315 4.65 8.43 6.03
C VAL A 315 3.67 9.58 6.18
N TRP A 316 2.93 9.65 7.29
CA TRP A 316 1.91 10.67 7.53
C TRP A 316 2.48 12.09 7.49
N GLN A 317 3.71 12.30 7.97
CA GLN A 317 4.40 13.58 7.79
C GLN A 317 4.64 13.89 6.32
N ALA A 318 5.18 12.94 5.55
CA ALA A 318 5.38 13.11 4.11
C ALA A 318 4.08 13.31 3.32
N LEU A 319 2.94 12.80 3.82
CA LEU A 319 1.62 13.07 3.24
C LEU A 319 1.23 14.54 3.43
N ARG A 320 1.45 15.09 4.63
CA ARG A 320 1.12 16.50 4.94
C ARG A 320 1.91 17.49 4.09
N ASP A 321 3.09 17.08 3.61
CA ASP A 321 3.94 17.90 2.71
C ASP A 321 3.44 17.90 1.25
N VAL A 322 2.39 17.14 0.91
CA VAL A 322 1.76 17.19 -0.42
C VAL A 322 0.74 18.34 -0.45
N PRO A 323 0.96 19.41 -1.25
CA PRO A 323 0.06 20.57 -1.27
C PRO A 323 -1.35 20.22 -1.76
N ALA A 324 -2.34 21.02 -1.36
CA ALA A 324 -3.70 20.95 -1.91
C ALA A 324 -3.69 21.16 -3.42
N GLY A 325 -4.48 20.37 -4.15
CA GLY A 325 -4.54 20.41 -5.62
C GLY A 325 -3.40 19.64 -6.30
N MET A 326 -2.44 19.10 -5.55
CA MET A 326 -1.40 18.22 -6.07
C MET A 326 -1.64 16.77 -5.63
N THR A 327 -1.22 15.84 -6.48
CA THR A 327 -1.22 14.41 -6.15
C THR A 327 0.20 13.86 -6.16
N ALA A 328 0.42 12.79 -5.40
CA ALA A 328 1.66 12.04 -5.40
C ALA A 328 1.37 10.53 -5.48
N SER A 329 2.27 9.76 -6.08
CA SER A 329 2.16 8.31 -6.10
C SER A 329 2.71 7.67 -4.83
N TYR A 330 2.23 6.48 -4.49
CA TYR A 330 2.81 5.70 -3.38
C TYR A 330 4.33 5.51 -3.53
N THR A 331 4.83 5.41 -4.76
CA THR A 331 6.26 5.32 -5.07
C THR A 331 6.99 6.62 -4.71
N GLN A 332 6.43 7.77 -5.09
CA GLN A 332 7.02 9.07 -4.76
C GLN A 332 7.08 9.31 -3.24
N ILE A 333 6.04 8.90 -2.50
CA ILE A 333 6.07 8.98 -1.03
C ILE A 333 7.15 8.05 -0.45
N ALA A 334 7.27 6.83 -0.96
CA ALA A 334 8.30 5.89 -0.54
C ALA A 334 9.72 6.43 -0.77
N GLU A 335 9.94 7.13 -1.89
CA GLU A 335 11.19 7.83 -2.19
C GLU A 335 11.46 9.00 -1.24
N ARG A 336 10.45 9.86 -0.99
CA ARG A 336 10.56 11.01 -0.06
C ARG A 336 10.94 10.59 1.35
N ILE A 337 10.43 9.46 1.83
CA ILE A 337 10.81 8.91 3.15
C ILE A 337 12.11 8.08 3.11
N GLY A 338 12.88 8.12 2.02
CA GLY A 338 14.15 7.36 1.91
C GLY A 338 13.98 5.84 1.98
N ALA A 339 12.78 5.33 1.68
CA ALA A 339 12.46 3.90 1.66
C ALA A 339 11.82 3.50 0.32
N PRO A 340 12.52 3.67 -0.82
CA PRO A 340 11.94 3.51 -2.18
C PRO A 340 11.39 2.11 -2.49
N ARG A 341 11.74 1.10 -1.68
CA ARG A 341 11.26 -0.28 -1.80
C ARG A 341 10.00 -0.57 -0.96
N ALA A 342 9.57 0.36 -0.12
CA ALA A 342 8.50 0.18 0.85
C ALA A 342 7.11 0.63 0.34
N VAL A 343 6.87 0.62 -0.98
CA VAL A 343 5.63 1.14 -1.61
C VAL A 343 4.36 0.52 -1.02
N ARG A 344 4.34 -0.79 -0.79
CA ARG A 344 3.19 -1.47 -0.15
C ARG A 344 3.01 -1.09 1.32
N ALA A 345 4.10 -0.92 2.06
CA ALA A 345 4.04 -0.49 3.45
C ALA A 345 3.54 0.96 3.56
N VAL A 346 3.93 1.83 2.62
CA VAL A 346 3.37 3.18 2.49
C VAL A 346 1.86 3.11 2.23
N ALA A 347 1.40 2.26 1.31
CA ALA A 347 -0.03 2.10 1.04
C ALA A 347 -0.82 1.64 2.27
N GLN A 348 -0.28 0.71 3.06
CA GLN A 348 -0.89 0.30 4.34
C GLN A 348 -0.87 1.44 5.37
N ALA A 349 0.22 2.20 5.49
CA ALA A 349 0.26 3.37 6.37
C ALA A 349 -0.77 4.45 5.97
N CYS A 350 -1.01 4.65 4.67
CA CYS A 350 -2.10 5.51 4.17
C CYS A 350 -3.48 4.96 4.57
N ALA A 351 -3.69 3.64 4.49
CA ALA A 351 -4.94 3.00 4.89
C ALA A 351 -5.18 3.04 6.40
N SER A 352 -4.13 3.03 7.21
CA SER A 352 -4.19 3.15 8.67
C SER A 352 -4.29 4.60 9.16
N ASN A 353 -4.40 5.60 8.27
CA ASN A 353 -4.48 7.00 8.65
C ASN A 353 -5.65 7.23 9.64
N PRO A 354 -5.37 7.80 10.84
CA PRO A 354 -6.41 8.08 11.82
C PRO A 354 -7.10 9.44 11.65
N LEU A 355 -6.58 10.35 10.83
CA LEU A 355 -7.10 11.71 10.65
C LEU A 355 -7.46 11.95 9.17
N ALA A 356 -8.72 11.69 8.80
CA ALA A 356 -9.25 11.96 7.47
C ALA A 356 -9.04 13.43 7.08
N VAL A 357 -8.63 13.68 5.83
CA VAL A 357 -8.38 15.00 5.22
C VAL A 357 -7.21 15.77 5.86
N VAL A 358 -7.14 15.84 7.20
CA VAL A 358 -6.07 16.49 7.99
C VAL A 358 -4.70 15.89 7.70
N ILE A 359 -4.61 14.56 7.65
CA ILE A 359 -3.50 13.87 7.01
C ILE A 359 -4.00 13.51 5.61
N PRO A 360 -3.51 14.17 4.54
CA PRO A 360 -4.16 14.16 3.23
C PRO A 360 -3.82 12.90 2.42
N CYS A 361 -4.22 11.73 2.91
CA CYS A 361 -3.99 10.46 2.21
C CYS A 361 -4.84 10.30 0.93
N HIS A 362 -5.87 11.14 0.74
CA HIS A 362 -6.65 11.24 -0.50
C HIS A 362 -5.82 11.79 -1.67
N ARG A 363 -4.78 12.58 -1.41
CA ARG A 363 -3.84 13.08 -2.43
C ARG A 363 -2.90 12.02 -2.98
N ILE A 364 -2.88 10.83 -2.38
CA ILE A 364 -2.00 9.74 -2.80
C ILE A 364 -2.71 8.80 -3.75
N VAL A 365 -2.21 8.70 -4.97
CA VAL A 365 -2.80 7.91 -6.05
C VAL A 365 -1.88 6.77 -6.48
N ARG A 366 -2.41 5.84 -7.29
CA ARG A 366 -1.57 4.83 -7.93
C ARG A 366 -0.67 5.47 -8.98
N ASN A 367 0.37 4.76 -9.40
CA ASN A 367 1.33 5.26 -10.39
C ASN A 367 0.73 5.45 -11.78
N ASP A 368 -0.40 4.80 -12.08
CA ASP A 368 -1.21 4.95 -13.29
C ASP A 368 -2.27 6.07 -13.15
N GLY A 369 -2.28 6.81 -12.04
CA GLY A 369 -3.28 7.83 -11.74
C GLY A 369 -4.62 7.27 -11.26
N ALA A 370 -4.79 5.94 -11.22
CA ALA A 370 -6.05 5.35 -10.82
C ALA A 370 -6.35 5.60 -9.33
N LEU A 371 -7.61 5.97 -9.05
CA LEU A 371 -8.11 6.09 -7.69
C LEU A 371 -8.45 4.70 -7.16
N SER A 372 -7.57 4.18 -6.32
CA SER A 372 -7.83 2.95 -5.56
C SER A 372 -7.42 3.15 -4.12
N GLY A 373 -8.14 2.50 -3.21
CA GLY A 373 -7.84 2.53 -1.79
C GLY A 373 -8.10 3.90 -1.17
N TYR A 374 -9.15 3.97 -0.37
CA TYR A 374 -9.38 5.06 0.58
C TYR A 374 -10.17 4.49 1.75
N ARG A 375 -9.69 4.72 2.98
CA ARG A 375 -10.31 4.18 4.19
C ARG A 375 -11.80 4.54 4.29
N TRP A 376 -12.18 5.72 3.80
CA TRP A 376 -13.54 6.25 3.88
C TRP A 376 -14.29 6.21 2.53
N GLY A 377 -13.80 5.43 1.56
CA GLY A 377 -14.48 5.19 0.27
C GLY A 377 -13.93 6.01 -0.93
N VAL A 378 -13.82 5.36 -2.09
CA VAL A 378 -13.21 5.96 -3.30
C VAL A 378 -13.97 7.19 -3.80
N GLU A 379 -15.30 7.23 -3.61
CA GLU A 379 -16.13 8.37 -3.99
C GLU A 379 -15.75 9.65 -3.24
N ARG A 380 -15.55 9.57 -1.91
CA ARG A 380 -15.09 10.71 -1.10
C ARG A 380 -13.70 11.19 -1.52
N LYS A 381 -12.80 10.26 -1.86
CA LYS A 381 -11.47 10.60 -2.39
C LYS A 381 -11.57 11.36 -3.71
N ARG A 382 -12.47 10.94 -4.61
CA ARG A 382 -12.70 11.63 -5.88
C ARG A 382 -13.26 13.04 -5.65
N ALA A 383 -14.25 13.18 -4.77
CA ALA A 383 -14.85 14.47 -4.43
C ALA A 383 -13.81 15.46 -3.87
N LEU A 384 -12.98 15.02 -2.91
CA LEU A 384 -11.90 15.85 -2.34
C LEU A 384 -10.89 16.31 -3.40
N LEU A 385 -10.48 15.40 -4.30
CA LEU A 385 -9.54 15.74 -5.37
C LEU A 385 -10.16 16.72 -6.38
N ALA A 386 -11.45 16.57 -6.69
CA ALA A 386 -12.16 17.47 -7.58
C ALA A 386 -12.28 18.88 -6.98
N GLN A 387 -12.70 18.97 -5.72
CA GLN A 387 -12.80 20.22 -4.96
C GLN A 387 -11.46 20.95 -4.87
N GLU A 388 -10.39 20.22 -4.54
CA GLU A 388 -9.04 20.78 -4.54
C GLU A 388 -8.57 21.19 -5.95
N GLY A 389 -9.06 20.55 -7.02
CA GLY A 389 -8.71 20.87 -8.40
C GLY A 389 -9.45 22.10 -8.95
N SER A 390 -10.74 22.27 -8.61
CA SER A 390 -11.61 23.34 -9.13
C SER A 390 -11.29 24.72 -8.56
N GLU A 391 -10.79 24.81 -7.33
CA GLU A 391 -10.39 26.09 -6.71
C GLU A 391 -9.10 26.70 -7.33
N GLY A 392 -8.50 26.04 -8.33
CA GLY A 392 -7.31 26.51 -9.05
C GLY A 392 -7.59 27.39 -10.28
N ASP A 393 -8.86 27.52 -10.71
CA ASP A 393 -9.23 28.17 -11.98
C ASP A 393 -9.86 29.58 -11.81
N GLU A 394 -10.06 30.07 -10.59
CA GLU A 394 -10.68 31.40 -10.32
C GLU A 394 -9.67 32.54 -10.04
N CYS A 395 -8.43 32.46 -10.54
CA CYS A 395 -7.49 33.59 -10.52
C CYS A 395 -6.79 33.74 -11.87
N GLY A 396 -7.54 34.23 -12.87
CA GLY A 396 -7.01 34.41 -14.22
C GLY A 396 -7.75 35.35 -15.16
N GLU A 397 -8.71 36.18 -14.71
CA GLU A 397 -9.28 37.25 -15.56
C GLU A 397 -9.51 38.52 -14.73
N GLY A 398 -8.41 39.21 -14.43
CA GLY A 398 -8.40 40.54 -13.82
C GLY A 398 -7.92 41.58 -14.82
N GLY A 399 -8.88 42.17 -15.55
CA GLY A 399 -8.89 43.52 -16.13
C GLY A 399 -7.57 44.11 -16.66
N ASP A 400 -7.45 44.16 -17.98
CA ASP A 400 -6.66 45.16 -18.70
C ASP A 400 -7.14 46.57 -18.30
N VAL A 401 -6.36 47.25 -17.45
CA VAL A 401 -6.47 48.69 -17.22
C VAL A 401 -5.21 49.32 -17.77
N THR A 402 -5.31 49.75 -19.01
CA THR A 402 -4.33 50.57 -19.70
C THR A 402 -4.22 51.95 -19.02
N PRO A 403 -3.03 52.44 -18.63
CA PRO A 403 -2.91 53.81 -18.14
C PRO A 403 -2.78 54.76 -19.34
N GLN A 404 -3.80 55.59 -19.57
CA GLN A 404 -3.68 56.75 -20.46
C GLN A 404 -2.72 57.77 -19.84
N VAL A 405 -1.61 58.00 -20.53
CA VAL A 405 -0.70 59.12 -20.30
C VAL A 405 -1.27 60.32 -21.04
N THR A 406 -1.76 61.32 -20.30
CA THR A 406 -2.03 62.66 -20.82
C THR A 406 -0.76 63.50 -20.78
N ARG A 407 -0.52 64.23 -21.86
CA ARG A 407 0.27 65.47 -21.90
C ARG A 407 -0.66 66.59 -22.29
#